data_AF-A0A969LCV0-F1
#
_entry.id   AF-A0A969LCV0-F1
#
_cell.length_a   1.000
_cell.length_b   1.000
_cell.length_c   1.000
_cell.angle_alpha   90.00
_cell.angle_beta   90.00
_cell.angle_gamma   90.00
#
_symmetry.space_group_name_H-M   'P 1'
#
loop_
_entity.id
_entity.type
_entity.pdbx_description
1 polymer ?
#
loop_
_entity_poly.entity_id
_entity_poly.type
_entity_poly.pdbx_seq_one_letter_code
_entity_poly.pdbx_strand_id
1 'polypeptide(L)'
;MTIRIFRQGVVLLLAALLLAACGGQKEPAQKAIDNAERAIAAIRDDAARYMPDDLKDLESSLAGMKDNFAKEKYPAVLTAGRSLNTRIAAVTSAVAAERAENQAMNEQATEQWNAISQEVPEMVEKVNARLASLEKSRKLPKDVDQATLDQMKATAETMTQNWQQALGAFSNGNMQEAVDMAQMARDKATTVMTTLGIT
;
A
#
# COMPACT_ATOMS: atom_id res chain seq x y z
N MET A 1 62.39 -48.39 1.68
CA MET A 1 61.02 -48.94 1.75
C MET A 1 60.12 -48.10 2.67
N THR A 2 60.30 -46.77 2.69
CA THR A 2 59.65 -45.86 3.67
C THR A 2 58.81 -44.77 3.01
N ILE A 3 59.03 -44.48 1.72
CA ILE A 3 58.33 -43.42 0.98
C ILE A 3 56.95 -43.89 0.44
N ARG A 4 56.77 -45.18 0.14
CA ARG A 4 55.48 -45.71 -0.36
C ARG A 4 54.38 -45.78 0.72
N ILE A 5 54.75 -46.04 1.97
CA ILE A 5 53.81 -46.18 3.10
C ILE A 5 53.30 -44.79 3.53
N PHE A 6 54.17 -43.78 3.52
CA PHE A 6 53.79 -42.40 3.82
C PHE A 6 52.84 -41.81 2.76
N ARG A 7 53.01 -42.19 1.49
CA ARG A 7 52.13 -41.75 0.38
C ARG A 7 50.74 -42.40 0.41
N GLN A 8 50.60 -43.60 0.97
CA GLN A 8 49.31 -44.28 1.12
C GLN A 8 48.53 -43.83 2.37
N GLY A 9 49.22 -43.44 3.45
CA GLY A 9 48.58 -42.91 4.66
C GLY A 9 47.95 -41.52 4.48
N VAL A 10 48.56 -40.65 3.67
CA VAL A 10 48.05 -39.28 3.40
C VAL A 10 46.77 -39.28 2.55
N VAL A 11 46.61 -40.25 1.64
CA VAL A 11 45.41 -40.35 0.77
C VAL A 11 44.17 -40.82 1.56
N LEU A 12 44.35 -41.70 2.55
CA LEU A 12 43.25 -42.18 3.41
C LEU A 12 42.79 -41.11 4.44
N LEU A 13 43.71 -40.27 4.93
CA LEU A 13 43.37 -39.19 5.87
C LEU A 13 42.60 -38.05 5.18
N LEU A 14 42.93 -37.71 3.93
CA LEU A 14 42.18 -36.72 3.14
C LEU A 14 40.76 -37.18 2.79
N ALA A 15 40.56 -38.47 2.52
CA ALA A 15 39.22 -39.03 2.23
C ALA A 15 38.29 -39.00 3.45
N ALA A 16 38.82 -39.18 4.66
CA ALA A 16 38.04 -39.09 5.91
C ALA A 16 37.67 -37.64 6.29
N LEU A 17 38.53 -36.65 5.98
CA LEU A 17 38.27 -35.23 6.19
C LEU A 17 37.18 -34.67 5.23
N LEU A 18 37.05 -35.24 4.03
CA LEU A 18 36.00 -34.88 3.07
C LEU A 18 34.60 -35.34 3.53
N LEU A 19 34.50 -36.44 4.29
CA LEU A 19 33.22 -36.93 4.81
C LEU A 19 32.71 -36.12 6.02
N ALA A 20 33.62 -35.58 6.85
CA ALA A 20 33.27 -34.68 7.95
C ALA A 20 32.78 -33.29 7.46
N ALA A 21 33.26 -32.83 6.31
CA ALA A 21 32.84 -31.57 5.70
C ALA A 21 31.43 -31.63 5.08
N CYS A 22 30.98 -32.80 4.62
CA CYS A 22 29.62 -32.99 4.09
C CYS A 22 28.56 -33.13 5.20
N GLY A 23 28.90 -33.64 6.39
CA GLY A 23 27.96 -33.80 7.50
C GLY A 23 27.71 -32.54 8.34
N GLY A 24 28.69 -31.64 8.45
CA GLY A 24 28.62 -30.49 9.38
C GLY A 24 27.74 -29.31 8.93
N GLN A 25 27.28 -29.28 7.67
CA GLN A 25 26.56 -28.13 7.12
C GLN A 25 25.03 -28.29 7.06
N LYS A 26 24.53 -29.51 7.33
CA LYS A 26 23.09 -29.80 7.30
C LYS A 26 22.32 -28.97 8.33
N GLU A 27 22.76 -28.96 9.59
CA GLU A 27 22.10 -28.19 10.65
C GLU A 27 22.12 -26.66 10.37
N PRO A 28 23.25 -26.04 9.99
CA PRO A 28 23.26 -24.64 9.54
C PRO A 28 22.33 -24.36 8.36
N ALA A 29 22.26 -25.26 7.38
CA ALA A 29 21.41 -25.11 6.21
C ALA A 29 19.92 -25.18 6.57
N GLN A 30 19.53 -26.10 7.48
CA GLN A 30 18.16 -26.17 7.99
C GLN A 30 17.80 -24.89 8.75
N LYS A 31 18.67 -24.43 9.65
CA LYS A 31 18.45 -23.16 10.38
C LYS A 31 18.30 -21.97 9.43
N ALA A 32 19.04 -21.94 8.33
CA ALA A 32 18.89 -20.89 7.32
C ALA A 32 17.51 -20.91 6.65
N ILE A 33 16.98 -22.09 6.35
CA ILE A 33 15.61 -22.26 5.83
C ILE A 33 14.58 -21.79 6.88
N ASP A 34 14.68 -22.28 8.11
CA ASP A 34 13.71 -21.94 9.17
C ASP A 34 13.71 -20.43 9.48
N ASN A 35 14.88 -19.79 9.44
CA ASN A 35 15.01 -18.35 9.62
C ASN A 35 14.33 -17.59 8.48
N ALA A 36 14.55 -18.00 7.23
CA ALA A 36 13.93 -17.38 6.07
C ALA A 36 12.40 -17.57 6.08
N GLU A 37 11.90 -18.76 6.46
CA GLU A 37 10.48 -19.01 6.63
C GLU A 37 9.84 -18.07 7.64
N ARG A 38 10.42 -17.95 8.84
CA ARG A 38 9.89 -17.05 9.86
C ARG A 38 9.93 -15.59 9.43
N ALA A 39 11.00 -15.17 8.76
CA ALA A 39 11.14 -13.79 8.32
C ALA A 39 10.19 -13.43 7.18
N ILE A 40 9.95 -14.33 6.21
CA ILE A 40 8.92 -14.14 5.17
C ILE A 40 7.52 -14.15 5.79
N ALA A 41 7.23 -15.07 6.72
CA ALA A 41 5.95 -15.12 7.40
C ALA A 41 5.63 -13.83 8.16
N ALA A 42 6.64 -13.20 8.79
CA ALA A 42 6.47 -11.97 9.55
C ALA A 42 6.08 -10.75 8.70
N ILE A 43 6.34 -10.76 7.38
CA ILE A 43 6.00 -9.67 6.46
C ILE A 43 4.93 -10.07 5.44
N ARG A 44 4.39 -11.28 5.53
CA ARG A 44 3.59 -11.88 4.45
C ARG A 44 2.36 -11.07 4.09
N ASP A 45 1.56 -10.70 5.08
CA ASP A 45 0.28 -10.04 4.82
C ASP A 45 0.48 -8.65 4.24
N ASP A 46 1.43 -7.89 4.78
CA ASP A 46 1.75 -6.56 4.27
C ASP A 46 2.46 -6.63 2.91
N ALA A 47 3.40 -7.56 2.71
CA ALA A 47 4.03 -7.76 1.41
C ALA A 47 3.01 -8.24 0.37
N ALA A 48 2.02 -9.05 0.73
CA ALA A 48 0.94 -9.43 -0.20
C ALA A 48 0.09 -8.24 -0.62
N ARG A 49 -0.09 -7.27 0.27
CA ARG A 49 -0.85 -6.05 0.02
C ARG A 49 -0.09 -5.02 -0.82
N TYR A 50 1.17 -4.76 -0.47
CA TYR A 50 1.93 -3.65 -1.03
C TYR A 50 2.97 -4.09 -2.07
N MET A 51 3.45 -5.34 -2.00
CA MET A 51 4.58 -5.84 -2.80
C MET A 51 4.39 -7.31 -3.24
N PRO A 52 3.29 -7.64 -3.94
CA PRO A 52 2.91 -9.02 -4.22
C PRO A 52 3.94 -9.78 -5.07
N ASP A 53 4.59 -9.09 -6.00
CA ASP A 53 5.64 -9.68 -6.85
C ASP A 53 6.90 -9.99 -6.04
N ASP A 54 7.33 -9.08 -5.15
CA ASP A 54 8.46 -9.32 -4.25
C ASP A 54 8.17 -10.48 -3.29
N LEU A 55 6.96 -10.56 -2.72
CA LEU A 55 6.56 -11.69 -1.87
C LEU A 55 6.68 -13.02 -2.63
N LYS A 56 6.19 -13.06 -3.86
CA LYS A 56 6.28 -14.25 -4.73
C LYS A 56 7.72 -14.65 -5.00
N ASP A 57 8.61 -13.68 -5.25
CA ASP A 57 10.02 -13.93 -5.49
C ASP A 57 10.76 -14.43 -4.23
N LEU A 58 10.40 -13.93 -3.05
CA LEU A 58 10.89 -14.43 -1.77
C LEU A 58 10.44 -15.89 -1.53
N GLU A 59 9.17 -16.19 -1.75
CA GLU A 59 8.62 -17.55 -1.61
C GLU A 59 9.27 -18.53 -2.61
N SER A 60 9.47 -18.11 -3.85
CA SER A 60 10.19 -18.89 -4.88
C SER A 60 11.64 -19.18 -4.49
N SER A 61 12.34 -18.17 -3.96
CA SER A 61 13.71 -18.32 -3.47
C SER A 61 13.82 -19.30 -2.30
N LEU A 62 12.86 -19.23 -1.37
CA LEU A 62 12.76 -20.16 -0.24
C LEU A 62 12.49 -21.60 -0.73
N ALA A 63 11.61 -21.78 -1.73
CA ALA A 63 11.38 -23.09 -2.34
C ALA A 63 12.68 -23.64 -2.98
N GLY A 64 13.45 -22.80 -3.66
CA GLY A 64 14.76 -23.18 -4.20
C GLY A 64 15.78 -23.57 -3.13
N MET A 65 15.74 -22.92 -1.95
CA MET A 65 16.57 -23.33 -0.80
C MET A 65 16.17 -24.72 -0.29
N LYS A 66 14.86 -25.00 -0.16
CA LYS A 66 14.36 -26.32 0.27
C LYS A 66 14.72 -27.42 -0.72
N ASP A 67 14.63 -27.14 -2.02
CA ASP A 67 15.05 -28.08 -3.07
C ASP A 67 16.56 -28.40 -3.00
N ASN A 68 17.40 -27.37 -2.83
CA ASN A 68 18.84 -27.56 -2.64
C ASN A 68 19.15 -28.37 -1.37
N PHE A 69 18.40 -28.15 -0.28
CA PHE A 69 18.55 -28.91 0.96
C PHE A 69 18.18 -30.39 0.77
N ALA A 70 17.07 -30.68 0.09
CA ALA A 70 16.65 -32.04 -0.24
C ALA A 70 17.65 -32.78 -1.14
N LYS A 71 18.36 -32.04 -2.00
CA LYS A 71 19.46 -32.54 -2.84
C LYS A 71 20.82 -32.56 -2.13
N GLU A 72 20.83 -32.35 -0.81
CA GLU A 72 22.03 -32.32 0.04
C GLU A 72 23.07 -31.25 -0.37
N LYS A 73 22.65 -30.24 -1.13
CA LYS A 73 23.48 -29.10 -1.57
C LYS A 73 23.57 -28.02 -0.50
N TYR A 74 23.98 -28.38 0.71
CA TYR A 74 24.03 -27.48 1.87
C TYR A 74 24.84 -26.17 1.64
N PRO A 75 25.98 -26.16 0.94
CA PRO A 75 26.67 -24.90 0.59
C PRO A 75 25.81 -23.95 -0.27
N ALA A 76 24.99 -24.50 -1.17
CA ALA A 76 24.08 -23.73 -2.01
C ALA A 76 22.93 -23.15 -1.17
N VAL A 77 22.40 -23.90 -0.20
CA VAL A 77 21.40 -23.41 0.76
C VAL A 77 21.95 -22.23 1.56
N LEU A 78 23.16 -22.33 2.10
CA LEU A 78 23.78 -21.27 2.89
C LEU A 78 24.06 -20.01 2.06
N THR A 79 24.45 -20.18 0.79
CA THR A 79 24.68 -19.05 -0.13
C THR A 79 23.37 -18.38 -0.52
N ALA A 80 22.36 -19.17 -0.90
CA ALA A 80 21.02 -18.69 -1.21
C ALA A 80 20.37 -18.01 0.01
N GLY A 81 20.56 -18.54 1.22
CA GLY A 81 20.06 -17.97 2.47
C GLY A 81 20.60 -16.57 2.75
N ARG A 82 21.89 -16.31 2.50
CA ARG A 82 22.45 -14.95 2.61
C ARG A 82 21.79 -13.99 1.62
N SER A 83 21.68 -14.39 0.36
CA SER A 83 21.04 -13.60 -0.69
C SER A 83 19.57 -13.32 -0.38
N LEU A 84 18.85 -14.33 0.11
CA LEU A 84 17.45 -14.22 0.50
C LEU A 84 17.28 -13.29 1.70
N ASN A 85 18.13 -13.38 2.73
CA ASN A 85 18.06 -12.47 3.87
C ASN A 85 18.24 -11.00 3.47
N THR A 86 19.13 -10.69 2.51
CA THR A 86 19.26 -9.33 1.97
C THR A 86 17.97 -8.87 1.29
N ARG A 87 17.33 -9.73 0.48
CA ARG A 87 16.06 -9.40 -0.17
C ARG A 87 14.93 -9.23 0.86
N ILE A 88 14.82 -10.12 1.85
CA ILE A 88 13.83 -9.99 2.93
C ILE A 88 13.99 -8.65 3.65
N ALA A 89 15.21 -8.23 3.96
CA ALA A 89 15.47 -6.94 4.61
C ALA A 89 15.05 -5.76 3.73
N ALA A 90 15.31 -5.82 2.42
CA ALA A 90 14.88 -4.80 1.46
C ALA A 90 13.34 -4.70 1.39
N VAL A 91 12.65 -5.84 1.23
CA VAL A 91 11.18 -5.88 1.20
C VAL A 91 10.59 -5.41 2.54
N THR A 92 11.18 -5.80 3.67
CA THR A 92 10.76 -5.33 5.00
C THR A 92 10.85 -3.80 5.11
N SER A 93 11.96 -3.21 4.64
CA SER A 93 12.15 -1.76 4.64
C SER A 93 11.15 -1.06 3.73
N ALA A 94 10.89 -1.63 2.55
CA ALA A 94 10.00 -1.02 1.58
C ALA A 94 8.53 -1.12 2.02
N VAL A 95 8.12 -2.25 2.62
CA VAL A 95 6.83 -2.40 3.30
C VAL A 95 6.68 -1.41 4.47
N ALA A 96 7.75 -1.15 5.23
CA ALA A 96 7.71 -0.12 6.28
C ALA A 96 7.52 1.30 5.71
N ALA A 97 8.17 1.62 4.59
CA ALA A 97 8.00 2.89 3.89
C ALA A 97 6.57 3.06 3.37
N GLU A 98 6.02 2.04 2.70
CA GLU A 98 4.65 2.03 2.21
C GLU A 98 3.62 2.21 3.33
N ARG A 99 3.81 1.55 4.47
CA ARG A 99 2.94 1.76 5.63
C ARG A 99 2.99 3.20 6.14
N ALA A 100 4.18 3.80 6.21
CA ALA A 100 4.34 5.17 6.66
C ALA A 100 3.69 6.17 5.69
N GLU A 101 3.84 5.96 4.37
CA GLU A 101 3.21 6.79 3.35
C GLU A 101 1.69 6.69 3.38
N ASN A 102 1.15 5.46 3.41
CA ASN A 102 -0.29 5.23 3.53
C ASN A 102 -0.86 5.82 4.83
N GLN A 103 -0.13 5.75 5.94
CA GLN A 103 -0.54 6.38 7.19
C GLN A 103 -0.58 7.91 7.05
N ALA A 104 0.48 8.53 6.51
CA ALA A 104 0.53 9.97 6.31
C ALA A 104 -0.59 10.46 5.37
N MET A 105 -0.87 9.71 4.29
CA MET A 105 -1.99 10.00 3.40
C MET A 105 -3.34 9.92 4.13
N ASN A 106 -3.55 8.89 4.97
CA ASN A 106 -4.78 8.77 5.74
C ASN A 106 -4.95 9.88 6.79
N GLU A 107 -3.87 10.31 7.43
CA GLU A 107 -3.87 11.45 8.36
C GLU A 107 -4.26 12.74 7.63
N GLN A 108 -3.63 13.02 6.47
CA GLN A 108 -3.98 14.17 5.63
C GLN A 108 -5.43 14.11 5.13
N ALA A 109 -5.88 12.94 4.69
CA ALA A 109 -7.26 12.76 4.26
C ALA A 109 -8.24 13.00 5.43
N THR A 110 -7.87 12.59 6.65
CA THR A 110 -8.65 12.87 7.87
C THR A 110 -8.75 14.35 8.18
N GLU A 111 -7.64 15.08 8.11
CA GLU A 111 -7.65 16.53 8.30
C GLU A 111 -8.50 17.25 7.25
N GLN A 112 -8.34 16.88 5.97
CA GLN A 112 -9.11 17.44 4.86
C GLN A 112 -10.60 17.13 5.01
N TRP A 113 -10.96 15.90 5.32
CA TRP A 113 -12.35 15.52 5.58
C TRP A 113 -12.96 16.33 6.73
N ASN A 114 -12.25 16.47 7.86
CA ASN A 114 -12.74 17.21 9.02
C ASN A 114 -12.98 18.69 8.71
N ALA A 115 -12.15 19.31 7.86
CA ALA A 115 -12.36 20.67 7.40
C ALA A 115 -13.56 20.77 6.45
N ILE A 116 -13.58 19.96 5.39
CA ILE A 116 -14.60 20.05 4.34
C ILE A 116 -15.98 19.66 4.88
N SER A 117 -16.06 18.67 5.77
CA SER A 117 -17.32 18.20 6.35
C SER A 117 -18.00 19.20 7.28
N GLN A 118 -17.27 20.21 7.77
CA GLN A 118 -17.84 21.34 8.51
C GLN A 118 -18.36 22.42 7.56
N GLU A 119 -17.65 22.65 6.44
CA GLU A 119 -17.96 23.71 5.48
C GLU A 119 -19.12 23.36 4.53
N VAL A 120 -19.08 22.17 3.92
CA VAL A 120 -19.99 21.81 2.82
C VAL A 120 -21.47 21.84 3.24
N PRO A 121 -21.88 21.32 4.41
CA PRO A 121 -23.28 21.41 4.83
C PRO A 121 -23.82 22.85 4.89
N GLU A 122 -23.02 23.80 5.37
CA GLU A 122 -23.40 25.22 5.42
C GLU A 122 -23.50 25.82 4.01
N MET A 123 -22.56 25.47 3.12
CA MET A 123 -22.62 25.91 1.72
C MET A 123 -23.85 25.36 1.00
N VAL A 124 -24.20 24.09 1.23
CA VAL A 124 -25.41 23.46 0.67
C VAL A 124 -26.67 24.21 1.12
N GLU A 125 -26.77 24.55 2.41
CA GLU A 125 -27.89 25.32 2.94
C GLU A 125 -28.00 26.71 2.27
N LYS A 126 -26.89 27.46 2.19
CA LYS A 126 -26.85 28.78 1.56
C LYS A 126 -27.22 28.74 0.08
N VAL A 127 -26.69 27.77 -0.66
CA VAL A 127 -27.01 27.55 -2.08
C VAL A 127 -28.49 27.26 -2.27
N ASN A 128 -29.06 26.34 -1.49
CA ASN A 128 -30.48 25.97 -1.59
C ASN A 128 -31.40 27.15 -1.24
N ALA A 129 -31.07 27.91 -0.19
CA ALA A 129 -31.82 29.09 0.21
C ALA A 129 -31.81 30.17 -0.90
N ARG A 130 -30.66 30.39 -1.55
CA ARG A 130 -30.54 31.34 -2.66
C ARG A 130 -31.36 30.90 -3.86
N LEU A 131 -31.23 29.65 -4.28
CA LEU A 131 -31.98 29.10 -5.42
C LEU A 131 -33.49 29.26 -5.20
N ALA A 132 -34.00 28.88 -4.03
CA ALA A 132 -35.41 29.04 -3.68
C ALA A 132 -35.88 30.51 -3.67
N SER A 133 -35.02 31.44 -3.24
CA SER A 133 -35.31 32.89 -3.25
C SER A 133 -35.39 33.46 -4.68
N LEU A 134 -34.49 33.03 -5.57
CA LEU A 134 -34.48 33.45 -6.97
C LEU A 134 -35.70 32.94 -7.73
N GLU A 135 -36.15 31.71 -7.45
CA GLU A 135 -37.38 31.16 -8.02
C GLU A 135 -38.63 31.96 -7.60
N LYS A 136 -38.70 32.37 -6.33
CA LYS A 136 -39.86 33.12 -5.80
C LYS A 136 -39.90 34.57 -6.27
N SER A 137 -38.74 35.24 -6.30
CA SER A 137 -38.67 36.68 -6.57
C SER A 137 -38.76 37.04 -8.05
N ARG A 138 -38.49 36.08 -8.96
CA ARG A 138 -38.32 36.29 -10.42
C ARG A 138 -37.34 37.42 -10.78
N LYS A 139 -36.53 37.89 -9.82
CA LYS A 139 -35.52 38.93 -9.99
C LYS A 139 -34.15 38.29 -9.88
N LEU A 140 -33.50 38.13 -11.02
CA LEU A 140 -32.17 37.55 -11.10
C LEU A 140 -31.09 38.59 -10.73
N PRO A 141 -29.94 38.15 -10.18
CA PRO A 141 -28.77 39.01 -10.05
C PRO A 141 -28.41 39.64 -11.40
N LYS A 142 -27.71 40.80 -11.37
CA LYS A 142 -27.14 41.36 -12.59
C LYS A 142 -26.23 40.30 -13.22
N ASP A 143 -26.33 40.16 -14.54
CA ASP A 143 -25.56 39.21 -15.34
C ASP A 143 -25.91 37.72 -15.19
N VAL A 144 -27.03 37.40 -14.51
CA VAL A 144 -27.61 36.04 -14.47
C VAL A 144 -28.90 36.00 -15.26
N ASP A 145 -28.96 35.17 -16.29
CA ASP A 145 -30.18 34.87 -17.05
C ASP A 145 -30.82 33.54 -16.61
N GLN A 146 -31.97 33.20 -17.21
CA GLN A 146 -32.69 31.97 -16.85
C GLN A 146 -31.86 30.72 -17.15
N ALA A 147 -31.11 30.70 -18.26
CA ALA A 147 -30.26 29.58 -18.63
C ALA A 147 -29.14 29.36 -17.60
N THR A 148 -28.53 30.44 -17.12
CA THR A 148 -27.51 30.42 -16.06
C THR A 148 -28.10 29.93 -14.75
N LEU A 149 -29.31 30.37 -14.38
CA LEU A 149 -30.01 29.87 -13.18
C LEU A 149 -30.28 28.36 -13.28
N ASP A 150 -30.76 27.88 -14.42
CA ASP A 150 -31.05 26.45 -14.63
C ASP A 150 -29.76 25.62 -14.59
N GLN A 151 -28.67 26.13 -15.15
CA GLN A 151 -27.35 25.51 -15.04
C GLN A 151 -26.87 25.47 -13.58
N MET A 152 -27.08 26.53 -12.80
CA MET A 152 -26.68 26.56 -11.38
C MET A 152 -27.51 25.59 -10.52
N LYS A 153 -28.79 25.35 -10.86
CA LYS A 153 -29.59 24.30 -10.23
C LYS A 153 -29.01 22.92 -10.49
N ALA A 154 -28.71 22.59 -11.75
CA ALA A 154 -28.07 21.32 -12.09
C ALA A 154 -26.71 21.13 -11.40
N THR A 155 -25.92 22.22 -11.30
CA THR A 155 -24.66 22.21 -10.55
C THR A 155 -24.88 21.96 -9.05
N ALA A 156 -25.90 22.57 -8.45
CA ALA A 156 -26.27 22.36 -7.04
C ALA A 156 -26.81 20.94 -6.75
N GLU A 157 -27.54 20.35 -7.69
CA GLU A 157 -27.94 18.94 -7.61
C GLU A 157 -26.70 18.03 -7.62
N THR A 158 -25.75 18.29 -8.51
CA THR A 158 -24.50 17.51 -8.56
C THR A 158 -23.65 17.72 -7.30
N MET A 159 -23.60 18.93 -6.75
CA MET A 159 -22.97 19.21 -5.44
C MET A 159 -23.56 18.31 -4.35
N THR A 160 -24.90 18.22 -4.28
CA THR A 160 -25.60 17.39 -3.29
C THR A 160 -25.30 15.91 -3.49
N GLN A 161 -25.29 15.44 -4.74
CA GLN A 161 -24.93 14.06 -5.08
C GLN A 161 -23.49 13.73 -4.65
N ASN A 162 -22.53 14.60 -4.97
CA ASN A 162 -21.13 14.43 -4.59
C ASN A 162 -20.97 14.39 -3.07
N TRP A 163 -21.68 15.26 -2.34
CA TRP A 163 -21.67 15.24 -0.88
C TRP A 163 -22.21 13.93 -0.31
N GLN A 164 -23.30 13.39 -0.86
CA GLN A 164 -23.84 12.10 -0.43
C GLN A 164 -22.90 10.93 -0.75
N GLN A 165 -22.25 10.94 -1.91
CA GLN A 165 -21.22 9.96 -2.25
C GLN A 165 -20.03 10.03 -1.29
N ALA A 166 -19.61 11.25 -0.92
CA ALA A 166 -18.56 11.48 0.05
C ALA A 166 -18.89 10.86 1.42
N LEU A 167 -20.11 11.07 1.93
CA LEU A 167 -20.60 10.47 3.18
C LEU A 167 -20.65 8.94 3.11
N GLY A 168 -21.05 8.39 1.96
CA GLY A 168 -21.07 6.94 1.71
C GLY A 168 -19.66 6.35 1.73
N ALA A 169 -18.71 6.98 1.01
CA ALA A 169 -17.31 6.58 0.98
C ALA A 169 -16.68 6.64 2.38
N PHE A 170 -16.92 7.71 3.13
CA PHE A 170 -16.47 7.86 4.52
C PHE A 170 -16.99 6.73 5.41
N SER A 171 -18.30 6.43 5.32
CA SER A 171 -18.93 5.38 6.13
C SER A 171 -18.39 3.98 5.81
N ASN A 172 -17.91 3.77 4.58
CA ASN A 172 -17.29 2.52 4.14
C ASN A 172 -15.78 2.46 4.42
N GLY A 173 -15.20 3.49 5.06
CA GLY A 173 -13.78 3.59 5.34
C GLY A 173 -12.91 3.91 4.12
N ASN A 174 -13.51 4.31 3.00
CA ASN A 174 -12.77 4.76 1.82
C ASN A 174 -12.43 6.26 1.94
N MET A 175 -11.40 6.55 2.73
CA MET A 175 -11.09 7.93 3.11
C MET A 175 -10.67 8.82 1.94
N GLN A 176 -9.92 8.25 0.98
CA GLN A 176 -9.50 8.99 -0.21
C GLN A 176 -10.69 9.41 -1.07
N GLU A 177 -11.58 8.45 -1.40
CA GLU A 177 -12.79 8.75 -2.17
C GLU A 177 -13.71 9.72 -1.42
N ALA A 178 -13.81 9.60 -0.10
CA ALA A 178 -14.59 10.52 0.72
C ALA A 178 -14.11 11.97 0.56
N VAL A 179 -12.80 12.19 0.68
CA VAL A 179 -12.20 13.51 0.54
C VAL A 179 -12.34 14.04 -0.89
N ASP A 180 -12.08 13.22 -1.90
CA ASP A 180 -12.17 13.62 -3.31
C ASP A 180 -13.60 14.07 -3.66
N MET A 181 -14.61 13.31 -3.23
CA MET A 181 -16.01 13.64 -3.49
C MET A 181 -16.47 14.87 -2.68
N ALA A 182 -16.01 15.01 -1.43
CA ALA A 182 -16.30 16.19 -0.61
C ALA A 182 -15.68 17.47 -1.21
N GLN A 183 -14.45 17.36 -1.73
CA GLN A 183 -13.75 18.43 -2.44
C GLN A 183 -14.53 18.86 -3.70
N MET A 184 -14.97 17.90 -4.52
CA MET A 184 -15.81 18.21 -5.68
C MET A 184 -17.15 18.86 -5.30
N ALA A 185 -17.74 18.47 -4.17
CA ALA A 185 -18.94 19.13 -3.65
C ALA A 185 -18.65 20.59 -3.27
N ARG A 186 -17.55 20.84 -2.53
CA ARG A 186 -17.12 22.20 -2.15
C ARG A 186 -16.86 23.10 -3.36
N ASP A 187 -16.20 22.59 -4.39
CA ASP A 187 -15.88 23.36 -5.59
C ASP A 187 -17.14 23.76 -6.38
N LYS A 188 -18.09 22.83 -6.50
CA LYS A 188 -19.41 23.12 -7.10
C LYS A 188 -20.20 24.11 -6.27
N ALA A 189 -20.17 23.99 -4.94
CA ALA A 189 -20.81 24.93 -4.04
C ALA A 189 -20.23 26.34 -4.22
N THR A 190 -18.90 26.48 -4.25
CA THR A 190 -18.19 27.75 -4.52
C THR A 190 -18.58 28.35 -5.87
N THR A 191 -18.68 27.51 -6.91
CA THR A 191 -19.11 27.92 -8.25
C THR A 191 -20.52 28.51 -8.23
N VAL A 192 -21.46 27.83 -7.57
CA VAL A 192 -22.85 28.31 -7.46
C VAL A 192 -22.92 29.58 -6.62
N MET A 193 -22.23 29.62 -5.48
CA MET A 193 -22.19 30.79 -4.60
C MET A 193 -21.67 32.03 -5.33
N THR A 194 -20.56 31.91 -6.04
CA THR A 194 -19.95 33.01 -6.79
C THR A 194 -20.86 33.47 -7.93
N THR A 195 -21.41 32.54 -8.71
CA THR A 195 -22.28 32.86 -9.86
C THR A 195 -23.59 33.53 -9.43
N LEU A 196 -24.16 33.14 -8.29
CA LEU A 196 -25.42 33.68 -7.78
C LEU A 196 -25.27 34.87 -6.82
N GLY A 197 -24.03 35.33 -6.60
CA GLY A 197 -23.69 36.45 -5.72
C GLY A 197 -23.98 36.16 -4.25
N ILE A 198 -23.72 34.93 -3.80
CA ILE A 198 -23.75 34.51 -2.39
C ILE A 198 -22.34 34.75 -1.84
N THR A 199 -22.20 35.70 -0.93
CA THR A 199 -20.97 35.98 -0.18
C THR A 199 -20.97 35.24 1.15
#